data_AF-A0A5N4ABG3-F1
#
_entry.id   AF-A0A5N4ABG3-F1
#
_cell.length_a   1.000
_cell.length_b   1.000
_cell.length_c   1.000
_cell.angle_alpha   90.00
_cell.angle_beta   90.00
_cell.angle_gamma   90.00
#
_symmetry.space_group_name_H-M   'P 1'
#
loop_
_entity.id
_entity.type
_entity.pdbx_description
1 polymer ?
#
loop_
_entity_poly.entity_id
_entity_poly.type
_entity_poly.pdbx_seq_one_letter_code
_entity_poly.pdbx_strand_id
1 'polypeptide(L)'
;MLGAEYASLSKGRHLLAWVLSQTDVWYLLYRCAHYVGKNQGATSSVSVLDNLFTLDEENVDVNDCDNPSNPLERFAETLNNGALSLSPPHVISQRESVQIMQPASAPGSPPSSPCASPLGPTGTEDPNWQATKTTVRERNAAMFNNELMADVKFIVGSSGATQVIPAHKYVLATSSSVFYAMFHGGLAECKEEIEVPDVEPSAFLTLLKYLYCDEIQLEADTVLATLYVAKKYIVPHLARACVNYLETSLTAKNACLLLSQSRLFEEPDLMQRCWEVIDAQAEMALKSEGFVDIDMSTLESVLGRETLNCKEMVLLEAALNWATAECLRRDLDPTPSNKRYVLGNALYLVRIPTMTLEEFANGAAQMGILTQQETIDIFFHFTANNKPSLVYPTKSRTGLKSQVCHRFQSCAYRSNQWRYRGRCDSIQFSVDKRIFVVGFGLYGSSNGAADYNVKIELKRLGRVLADNSTKFFSDGSSNTFHVYFDNPIQIEPESFYTASAVLDGGELSYFGQEGMSEVSVGTVTFQFQCSSESTNGTGVQGGQIPELIFYGPSPDEH
;
A
#
# COMPACT_ATOMS: atom_id res chain seq x y z
N MET A 1 -50.51 20.44 36.43
CA MET A 1 -49.12 20.88 36.23
C MET A 1 -48.81 22.09 37.12
N LEU A 2 -48.51 21.91 38.41
CA LEU A 2 -47.91 22.96 39.26
C LEU A 2 -47.19 22.37 40.51
N GLY A 3 -46.87 21.07 40.52
CA GLY A 3 -46.24 20.37 41.65
C GLY A 3 -44.80 19.89 41.43
N ALA A 4 -44.30 19.93 40.18
CA ALA A 4 -42.98 19.40 39.83
C ALA A 4 -41.85 20.47 39.83
N GLU A 5 -42.18 21.76 39.80
CA GLU A 5 -41.19 22.84 39.70
C GLU A 5 -40.65 23.33 41.06
N TYR A 6 -41.37 23.09 42.16
CA TYR A 6 -40.90 23.53 43.49
C TYR A 6 -39.79 22.63 44.08
N ALA A 7 -39.74 21.35 43.67
CA ALA A 7 -38.76 20.38 44.19
C ALA A 7 -37.37 20.50 43.53
N SER A 8 -37.27 21.04 42.32
CA SER A 8 -35.99 21.27 41.63
C SER A 8 -35.30 22.55 42.12
N LEU A 9 -36.08 23.60 42.39
CA LEU A 9 -35.58 24.88 42.94
C LEU A 9 -35.03 24.75 44.37
N SER A 10 -35.61 23.90 45.21
CA SER A 10 -35.09 23.70 46.58
C SER A 10 -33.75 22.97 46.59
N LYS A 11 -33.56 21.98 45.70
CA LYS A 11 -32.29 21.25 45.54
C LYS A 11 -31.18 22.15 44.99
N GLY A 12 -31.49 23.04 44.05
CA GLY A 12 -30.53 24.04 43.54
C GLY A 12 -30.05 25.00 44.64
N ARG A 13 -30.96 25.45 45.51
CA ARG A 13 -30.58 26.31 46.66
C ARG A 13 -29.70 25.60 47.68
N HIS A 14 -29.93 24.31 47.94
CA HIS A 14 -29.10 23.54 48.87
C HIS A 14 -27.70 23.27 48.31
N LEU A 15 -27.58 23.01 47.01
CA LEU A 15 -26.30 22.84 46.34
C LEU A 15 -25.47 24.13 46.35
N LEU A 16 -26.10 25.27 46.07
CA LEU A 16 -25.45 26.59 46.15
C LEU A 16 -25.03 26.95 47.58
N ALA A 17 -25.88 26.68 48.58
CA ALA A 17 -25.54 26.89 49.98
C ALA A 17 -24.36 25.99 50.43
N TRP A 18 -24.30 24.76 49.94
CA TRP A 18 -23.20 23.82 50.22
C TRP A 18 -21.87 24.28 49.58
N VAL A 19 -21.90 24.69 48.30
CA VAL A 19 -20.71 25.22 47.60
C VAL A 19 -20.19 26.50 48.28
N LEU A 20 -21.09 27.40 48.68
CA LEU A 20 -20.73 28.65 49.36
C LEU A 20 -20.35 28.48 50.83
N SER A 21 -20.53 27.28 51.41
CA SER A 21 -20.09 26.94 52.77
C SER A 21 -18.67 26.37 52.84
N GLN A 22 -18.05 26.08 51.69
CA GLN A 22 -16.67 25.59 51.64
C GLN A 22 -15.68 26.75 51.87
N THR A 23 -14.79 26.59 52.84
CA THR A 23 -13.82 27.60 53.29
C THR A 23 -12.89 28.11 52.18
N ASP A 24 -12.61 27.27 51.19
CA ASP A 24 -11.70 27.58 50.09
C ASP A 24 -12.33 28.54 49.06
N VAL A 25 -13.66 28.51 48.92
CA VAL A 25 -14.40 29.41 48.02
C VAL A 25 -14.43 30.83 48.59
N TRP A 26 -14.58 30.97 49.92
CA TRP A 26 -14.49 32.27 50.59
C TRP A 26 -13.07 32.85 50.56
N TYR A 27 -12.05 32.00 50.70
CA TYR A 27 -10.67 32.42 50.59
C TYR A 27 -10.34 32.94 49.19
N LEU A 28 -10.82 32.25 48.15
CA LEU A 28 -10.67 32.66 46.76
C LEU A 28 -11.42 33.97 46.46
N LEU A 29 -12.67 34.10 46.93
CA LEU A 29 -13.47 35.32 46.77
C LEU A 29 -12.87 36.51 47.52
N TYR A 30 -12.31 36.30 48.72
CA TYR A 30 -11.62 37.34 49.48
C TYR A 30 -10.36 37.84 48.77
N ARG A 31 -9.55 36.93 48.19
CA ARG A 31 -8.35 37.29 47.41
C ARG A 31 -8.72 38.02 46.11
N CYS A 32 -9.78 37.59 45.41
CA CYS A 32 -10.28 38.28 44.22
C CYS A 32 -10.82 39.69 44.55
N ALA A 33 -11.58 39.84 45.64
CA ALA A 33 -12.12 41.13 46.06
C ALA A 33 -11.03 42.11 46.50
N HIS A 34 -9.99 41.63 47.19
CA HIS A 34 -8.84 42.45 47.59
C HIS A 34 -7.99 42.91 46.38
N TYR A 35 -7.89 42.07 45.34
CA TYR A 35 -7.18 42.41 44.09
C TYR A 35 -7.92 43.49 43.27
N VAL A 36 -9.24 43.35 43.13
CA VAL A 36 -10.09 44.33 42.41
C VAL A 36 -10.13 45.68 43.15
N GLY A 37 -9.97 45.69 44.47
CA GLY A 37 -9.97 46.93 45.28
C GLY A 37 -8.69 47.78 45.18
N LYS A 38 -7.58 47.26 44.64
CA LYS A 38 -6.27 47.97 44.64
C LYS A 38 -5.69 48.33 43.27
N ASN A 39 -6.21 47.83 42.16
CA ASN A 39 -5.67 48.11 40.83
C ASN A 39 -6.74 48.60 39.85
N GLN A 40 -6.87 49.91 39.68
CA GLN A 40 -7.47 50.48 38.46
C GLN A 40 -6.40 50.54 37.37
N GLY A 41 -6.34 49.50 36.53
CA GLY A 41 -5.58 49.52 35.29
C GLY A 41 -4.80 48.24 34.99
N ALA A 42 -5.46 47.23 34.42
CA ALA A 42 -4.81 46.21 33.60
C ALA A 42 -5.84 45.53 32.66
N THR A 43 -5.48 45.39 31.39
CA THR A 43 -6.29 44.81 30.31
C THR A 43 -5.76 43.43 29.94
N SER A 44 -6.36 42.35 30.47
CA SER A 44 -6.39 40.95 29.96
C SER A 44 -6.49 39.94 31.11
N SER A 45 -7.30 38.89 30.96
CA SER A 45 -7.61 37.88 31.99
C SER A 45 -6.51 36.84 32.24
N VAL A 46 -5.50 36.75 31.38
CA VAL A 46 -4.44 35.73 31.46
C VAL A 46 -3.30 36.16 32.40
N SER A 47 -2.99 37.46 32.47
CA SER A 47 -1.94 38.00 33.37
C SER A 47 -2.35 38.05 34.84
N VAL A 48 -3.64 37.79 35.14
CA VAL A 48 -4.19 37.75 36.49
C VAL A 48 -3.86 36.43 37.20
N LEU A 49 -3.76 35.33 36.45
CA LEU A 49 -3.50 33.99 37.01
C LEU A 49 -2.00 33.75 37.25
N ASP A 50 -1.13 34.21 36.35
CA ASP A 50 0.33 34.02 36.49
C ASP A 50 0.94 34.77 37.69
N ASN A 51 0.38 35.93 38.02
CA ASN A 51 0.85 36.73 39.17
C ASN A 51 0.23 36.31 40.51
N LEU A 52 -0.74 35.37 40.51
CA LEU A 52 -1.36 34.88 41.75
C LEU A 52 -0.54 33.79 42.45
N PHE A 53 0.44 33.19 41.75
CA PHE A 53 1.15 31.97 42.18
C PHE A 53 2.68 32.12 42.27
N THR A 54 3.24 33.31 42.11
CA THR A 54 4.70 33.51 42.08
C THR A 54 5.16 34.56 43.08
N LEU A 55 5.20 34.21 44.38
CA LEU A 55 6.11 34.79 45.36
C LEU A 55 6.43 33.77 46.47
N ASP A 56 7.71 33.77 46.87
CA ASP A 56 8.41 33.02 47.93
C ASP A 56 8.81 31.57 47.56
N GLU A 57 10.06 31.10 47.66
CA GLU A 57 11.14 31.41 48.62
C GLU A 57 12.55 31.41 47.99
N GLU A 58 13.43 32.20 48.59
CA GLU A 58 14.87 32.35 48.33
C GLU A 58 15.74 31.24 48.98
N ASN A 59 16.95 31.07 48.41
CA ASN A 59 18.24 30.68 49.04
C ASN A 59 18.44 29.28 49.64
N VAL A 60 19.43 28.53 49.12
CA VAL A 60 20.69 28.16 49.83
C VAL A 60 21.72 27.66 48.79
N ASP A 61 22.88 28.33 48.76
CA ASP A 61 24.13 27.95 48.07
C ASP A 61 24.78 26.67 48.63
N VAL A 62 25.62 26.00 47.81
CA VAL A 62 27.04 25.61 48.10
C VAL A 62 27.58 24.69 46.98
N ASN A 63 28.52 25.23 46.18
CA ASN A 63 29.85 24.74 45.73
C ASN A 63 30.18 23.23 45.93
N ASP A 64 30.96 22.51 45.12
CA ASP A 64 32.09 22.87 44.25
C ASP A 64 32.61 21.62 43.48
N CYS A 65 33.36 21.89 42.39
CA CYS A 65 34.56 21.16 41.90
C CYS A 65 34.52 19.81 41.12
N ASP A 66 35.11 19.90 39.92
CA ASP A 66 36.15 19.03 39.32
C ASP A 66 35.82 17.86 38.35
N ASN A 67 36.13 18.15 37.07
CA ASN A 67 36.74 17.26 36.05
C ASN A 67 38.26 17.17 36.35
N PRO A 68 39.11 16.20 35.86
CA PRO A 68 39.12 15.71 34.48
C PRO A 68 39.69 14.27 34.23
N SER A 69 39.81 13.92 32.93
CA SER A 69 40.92 13.18 32.28
C SER A 69 40.83 11.66 31.98
N ASN A 70 40.87 11.39 30.66
CA ASN A 70 41.29 10.18 29.93
C ASN A 70 42.85 10.07 29.98
N PRO A 71 43.55 8.93 29.76
CA PRO A 71 43.79 8.45 28.36
C PRO A 71 44.31 6.98 28.13
N LEU A 72 44.38 6.58 26.84
CA LEU A 72 45.27 5.58 26.19
C LEU A 72 45.06 4.07 26.51
N GLU A 73 45.23 3.09 25.61
CA GLU A 73 46.22 2.97 24.52
C GLU A 73 45.85 1.92 23.45
N ARG A 74 46.46 2.08 22.26
CA ARG A 74 46.47 1.25 21.04
C ARG A 74 47.14 -0.12 21.21
N PHE A 75 46.78 -1.08 20.35
CA PHE A 75 47.76 -1.79 19.50
C PHE A 75 47.14 -2.20 18.15
N ALA A 76 47.89 -1.94 17.09
CA ALA A 76 47.65 -2.33 15.70
C ALA A 76 48.55 -3.53 15.36
N GLU A 77 48.16 -4.35 14.39
CA GLU A 77 49.02 -4.65 13.23
C GLU A 77 48.30 -5.46 12.14
N THR A 78 48.47 -4.92 10.94
CA THR A 78 48.20 -5.39 9.57
C THR A 78 49.07 -6.57 9.15
N LEU A 79 48.56 -7.42 8.25
CA LEU A 79 49.34 -8.02 7.15
C LEU A 79 48.47 -8.16 5.90
N ASN A 80 49.11 -7.84 4.77
CA ASN A 80 48.54 -7.56 3.45
C ASN A 80 49.03 -8.64 2.44
N ASN A 81 48.40 -8.62 1.26
CA ASN A 81 48.82 -9.10 -0.06
C ASN A 81 48.37 -10.47 -0.57
N GLY A 82 47.78 -10.43 -1.77
CA GLY A 82 47.70 -11.56 -2.70
C GLY A 82 46.73 -11.34 -3.88
N ALA A 83 47.05 -10.41 -4.78
CA ALA A 83 46.33 -10.20 -6.05
C ALA A 83 46.67 -11.27 -7.10
N LEU A 84 45.70 -11.70 -7.92
CA LEU A 84 45.91 -12.15 -9.31
C LEU A 84 44.67 -11.86 -10.17
N SER A 85 44.92 -11.22 -11.32
CA SER A 85 44.01 -10.96 -12.43
C SER A 85 44.39 -11.87 -13.61
N LEU A 86 43.42 -12.34 -14.41
CA LEU A 86 43.38 -12.25 -15.88
C LEU A 86 42.12 -12.94 -16.47
N SER A 87 41.73 -12.43 -17.64
CA SER A 87 40.42 -12.41 -18.33
C SER A 87 40.04 -13.68 -19.19
N PRO A 88 38.87 -13.71 -19.89
CA PRO A 88 38.12 -14.91 -20.31
C PRO A 88 38.33 -15.29 -21.80
N PRO A 89 37.62 -16.31 -22.37
CA PRO A 89 36.31 -16.08 -23.02
C PRO A 89 35.34 -17.31 -23.08
N HIS A 90 34.04 -17.10 -23.33
CA HIS A 90 33.30 -17.70 -24.47
C HIS A 90 31.83 -17.30 -24.53
N VAL A 91 31.42 -17.02 -25.77
CA VAL A 91 30.10 -16.58 -26.28
C VAL A 91 29.18 -17.79 -26.49
N ILE A 92 27.93 -17.74 -26.03
CA ILE A 92 26.81 -18.49 -26.65
C ILE A 92 25.57 -17.58 -26.69
N SER A 93 25.07 -17.41 -27.91
CA SER A 93 23.84 -16.74 -28.32
C SER A 93 22.65 -17.67 -28.15
N GLN A 94 21.52 -17.17 -27.65
CA GLN A 94 20.18 -17.53 -28.15
C GLN A 94 19.13 -16.51 -27.68
N ARG A 95 18.56 -15.81 -28.66
CA ARG A 95 17.30 -15.05 -28.58
C ARG A 95 16.18 -16.02 -28.88
N GLU A 96 15.17 -16.11 -28.01
CA GLU A 96 13.83 -16.56 -28.39
C GLU A 96 12.83 -15.45 -28.03
N SER A 97 12.13 -14.98 -29.03
CA SER A 97 11.15 -13.90 -28.98
C SER A 97 9.74 -14.48 -28.85
N VAL A 98 9.08 -14.17 -27.72
CA VAL A 98 7.65 -14.45 -27.50
C VAL A 98 6.83 -13.28 -28.06
N GLN A 99 5.96 -13.55 -29.03
CA GLN A 99 5.04 -12.56 -29.58
C GLN A 99 3.78 -12.45 -28.69
N ILE A 100 3.56 -11.26 -28.15
CA ILE A 100 2.30 -10.83 -27.54
C ILE A 100 1.60 -9.94 -28.57
N MET A 101 0.40 -10.31 -29.04
CA MET A 101 -0.39 -9.49 -29.96
C MET A 101 -1.51 -8.74 -29.20
N GLN A 102 -1.59 -7.42 -29.41
CA GLN A 102 -2.77 -6.58 -29.23
C GLN A 102 -3.14 -5.89 -30.56
N PRO A 103 -4.40 -5.48 -30.79
CA PRO A 103 -4.94 -5.25 -32.13
C PRO A 103 -4.85 -3.78 -32.60
N ALA A 104 -4.75 -3.59 -33.91
CA ALA A 104 -4.91 -2.31 -34.60
C ALA A 104 -6.09 -2.35 -35.60
N SER A 105 -6.63 -1.17 -35.89
CA SER A 105 -7.99 -0.89 -36.37
C SER A 105 -8.18 -0.85 -37.91
N ALA A 106 -9.28 -1.48 -38.39
CA ALA A 106 -10.21 -1.16 -39.51
C ALA A 106 -9.73 -1.15 -41.00
N PRO A 107 -10.63 -1.21 -42.04
CA PRO A 107 -12.04 -1.66 -42.12
C PRO A 107 -12.36 -2.68 -43.25
N GLY A 108 -13.47 -3.42 -43.14
CA GLY A 108 -14.08 -4.18 -44.25
C GLY A 108 -15.34 -4.95 -43.84
N SER A 109 -16.48 -4.63 -44.45
CA SER A 109 -17.84 -5.13 -44.16
C SER A 109 -18.08 -6.62 -44.54
N PRO A 110 -19.15 -7.28 -44.03
CA PRO A 110 -19.16 -8.71 -43.71
C PRO A 110 -19.81 -9.60 -44.78
N PRO A 111 -19.78 -10.93 -44.57
CA PRO A 111 -21.07 -11.62 -44.49
C PRO A 111 -21.21 -12.50 -43.24
N SER A 112 -22.33 -12.25 -42.54
CA SER A 112 -23.15 -13.19 -41.75
C SER A 112 -22.45 -14.38 -41.07
N SER A 113 -22.20 -14.25 -39.76
CA SER A 113 -22.14 -15.37 -38.82
C SER A 113 -23.55 -15.82 -38.41
N PRO A 114 -23.73 -17.07 -37.99
CA PRO A 114 -24.54 -17.38 -36.84
C PRO A 114 -23.61 -17.70 -35.65
N CYS A 115 -23.72 -16.90 -34.60
CA CYS A 115 -23.30 -17.28 -33.25
C CYS A 115 -24.23 -18.36 -32.72
N ALA A 116 -23.67 -19.42 -32.12
CA ALA A 116 -24.22 -20.12 -30.95
C ALA A 116 -23.17 -21.11 -30.37
N SER A 117 -22.91 -20.99 -29.05
CA SER A 117 -22.12 -21.86 -28.16
C SER A 117 -22.70 -23.30 -28.01
N PRO A 118 -22.14 -24.26 -27.23
CA PRO A 118 -20.83 -24.42 -26.57
C PRO A 118 -20.08 -25.72 -27.01
N LEU A 119 -18.75 -25.79 -26.88
CA LEU A 119 -17.95 -26.97 -27.28
C LEU A 119 -17.98 -28.08 -26.22
N GLY A 120 -18.93 -29.02 -26.38
CA GLY A 120 -18.82 -30.43 -25.95
C GLY A 120 -18.22 -31.32 -27.06
N PRO A 121 -18.17 -32.66 -26.89
CA PRO A 121 -17.25 -33.58 -27.56
C PRO A 121 -17.68 -33.93 -29.00
N THR A 122 -17.76 -32.96 -29.90
CA THR A 122 -18.10 -33.21 -31.31
C THR A 122 -16.86 -33.43 -32.20
N GLY A 123 -15.66 -33.19 -31.67
CA GLY A 123 -14.41 -33.22 -32.43
C GLY A 123 -13.87 -34.61 -32.76
N THR A 124 -14.39 -35.68 -32.15
CA THR A 124 -13.89 -37.06 -32.28
C THR A 124 -14.95 -38.08 -32.69
N GLU A 125 -16.13 -37.62 -33.14
CA GLU A 125 -17.21 -38.51 -33.63
C GLU A 125 -16.85 -39.17 -34.97
N ASP A 126 -16.06 -38.50 -35.81
CA ASP A 126 -15.51 -39.07 -37.03
C ASP A 126 -14.42 -40.11 -36.70
N PRO A 127 -14.51 -41.38 -37.14
CA PRO A 127 -13.46 -42.38 -36.93
C PRO A 127 -12.06 -41.97 -37.44
N ASN A 128 -11.99 -41.00 -38.36
CA ASN A 128 -10.76 -40.47 -38.92
C ASN A 128 -10.48 -39.01 -38.48
N TRP A 129 -11.01 -38.59 -37.34
CA TRP A 129 -10.88 -37.22 -36.82
C TRP A 129 -9.41 -36.76 -36.74
N GLN A 130 -8.46 -37.67 -36.51
CA GLN A 130 -7.03 -37.37 -36.41
C GLN A 130 -6.47 -36.77 -37.70
N ALA A 131 -7.01 -37.15 -38.86
CA ALA A 131 -6.56 -36.64 -40.16
C ALA A 131 -6.80 -35.14 -40.33
N THR A 132 -7.76 -34.57 -39.58
CA THR A 132 -8.08 -33.14 -39.60
C THR A 132 -7.18 -32.30 -38.68
N LYS A 133 -6.32 -32.94 -37.88
CA LYS A 133 -5.47 -32.31 -36.85
C LYS A 133 -4.00 -32.42 -37.22
N THR A 134 -3.37 -31.28 -37.47
CA THR A 134 -2.03 -31.19 -38.08
C THR A 134 -0.91 -31.46 -37.08
N THR A 135 -1.10 -31.07 -35.82
CA THR A 135 -0.08 -31.19 -34.78
C THR A 135 -0.46 -32.21 -33.70
N VAL A 136 0.53 -32.71 -32.96
CA VAL A 136 0.29 -33.54 -31.77
C VAL A 136 -0.52 -32.77 -30.73
N ARG A 137 -0.24 -31.47 -30.57
CA ARG A 137 -0.99 -30.57 -29.68
C ARG A 137 -2.47 -30.53 -30.04
N GLU A 138 -2.82 -30.35 -31.31
CA GLU A 138 -4.22 -30.33 -31.77
C GLU A 138 -4.92 -31.68 -31.58
N ARG A 139 -4.19 -32.80 -31.76
CA ARG A 139 -4.73 -34.13 -31.51
C ARG A 139 -5.00 -34.35 -30.03
N ASN A 140 -4.06 -34.00 -29.16
CA ASN A 140 -4.24 -34.10 -27.71
C ASN A 140 -5.34 -33.14 -27.22
N ALA A 141 -5.41 -31.91 -27.73
CA ALA A 141 -6.48 -30.97 -27.40
C ALA A 141 -7.89 -31.54 -27.69
N ALA A 142 -8.06 -32.37 -28.73
CA ALA A 142 -9.33 -33.03 -29.01
C ALA A 142 -9.69 -34.17 -28.03
N MET A 143 -8.69 -34.70 -27.31
CA MET A 143 -8.86 -35.73 -26.28
C MET A 143 -9.09 -35.16 -24.88
N PHE A 144 -9.03 -33.83 -24.72
CA PHE A 144 -9.34 -33.15 -23.47
C PHE A 144 -10.80 -33.43 -23.06
N ASN A 145 -11.00 -33.87 -21.81
CA ASN A 145 -12.32 -34.15 -21.23
C ASN A 145 -13.21 -35.05 -22.12
N ASN A 146 -12.60 -36.06 -22.74
CA ASN A 146 -13.23 -36.97 -23.69
C ASN A 146 -13.24 -38.40 -23.12
N GLU A 147 -14.35 -39.13 -23.28
CA GLU A 147 -14.45 -40.53 -22.83
C GLU A 147 -13.74 -41.51 -23.75
N LEU A 148 -13.52 -41.14 -25.02
CA LEU A 148 -12.81 -41.99 -25.97
C LEU A 148 -11.41 -42.31 -25.43
N MET A 149 -11.09 -43.59 -25.25
CA MET A 149 -9.79 -44.08 -24.77
C MET A 149 -9.40 -43.66 -23.34
N ALA A 150 -10.32 -43.07 -22.57
CA ALA A 150 -10.05 -42.71 -21.18
C ALA A 150 -9.82 -43.95 -20.31
N ASP A 151 -8.75 -43.96 -19.52
CA ASP A 151 -8.31 -45.08 -18.66
C ASP A 151 -8.23 -44.69 -17.16
N VAL A 152 -8.75 -43.50 -16.83
CA VAL A 152 -9.00 -42.99 -15.47
C VAL A 152 -10.14 -41.97 -15.48
N LYS A 153 -10.89 -41.89 -14.37
CA LYS A 153 -11.90 -40.86 -14.10
C LYS A 153 -11.62 -40.17 -12.78
N PHE A 154 -11.70 -38.85 -12.76
CA PHE A 154 -11.58 -38.06 -11.54
C PHE A 154 -12.95 -37.60 -11.06
N ILE A 155 -13.23 -37.77 -9.77
CA ILE A 155 -14.42 -37.25 -9.10
C ILE A 155 -13.98 -35.99 -8.36
N VAL A 156 -14.17 -34.83 -8.97
CA VAL A 156 -13.62 -33.55 -8.50
C VAL A 156 -14.71 -32.70 -7.86
N GLY A 157 -14.42 -32.07 -6.73
CA GLY A 157 -15.33 -31.14 -6.05
C GLY A 157 -15.83 -31.63 -4.69
N SER A 158 -16.34 -30.71 -3.87
CA SER A 158 -16.89 -31.01 -2.55
C SER A 158 -18.19 -31.82 -2.62
N SER A 159 -18.51 -32.58 -1.58
CA SER A 159 -19.74 -33.38 -1.50
C SER A 159 -20.99 -32.56 -1.83
N GLY A 160 -21.68 -32.94 -2.92
CA GLY A 160 -22.87 -32.24 -3.44
C GLY A 160 -22.63 -31.35 -4.66
N ALA A 161 -21.38 -31.06 -5.02
CA ALA A 161 -20.97 -30.31 -6.21
C ALA A 161 -19.85 -31.03 -6.98
N THR A 162 -19.89 -32.36 -7.00
CA THR A 162 -18.88 -33.21 -7.65
C THR A 162 -19.11 -33.31 -9.15
N GLN A 163 -18.05 -33.26 -9.94
CA GLN A 163 -18.05 -33.51 -11.37
C GLN A 163 -17.12 -34.69 -11.71
N VAL A 164 -17.60 -35.60 -12.57
CA VAL A 164 -16.78 -36.70 -13.09
C VAL A 164 -16.06 -36.24 -14.35
N ILE A 165 -14.74 -36.35 -14.37
CA ILE A 165 -13.87 -35.86 -15.45
C ILE A 165 -13.05 -37.04 -15.99
N PRO A 166 -13.30 -37.54 -17.22
CA PRO A 166 -12.47 -38.55 -17.85
C PRO A 166 -11.10 -38.01 -18.25
N ALA A 167 -10.06 -38.84 -18.13
CA ALA A 167 -8.70 -38.48 -18.51
C ALA A 167 -7.85 -39.71 -18.93
N HIS A 168 -6.61 -39.45 -19.33
CA HIS A 168 -5.67 -40.41 -19.89
C HIS A 168 -4.39 -40.45 -19.05
N LYS A 169 -4.08 -41.59 -18.43
CA LYS A 169 -2.95 -41.79 -17.50
C LYS A 169 -1.62 -41.40 -18.13
N TYR A 170 -1.37 -41.80 -19.38
CA TYR A 170 -0.12 -41.49 -20.08
C TYR A 170 0.13 -39.98 -20.19
N VAL A 171 -0.86 -39.22 -20.67
CA VAL A 171 -0.74 -37.76 -20.84
C VAL A 171 -0.48 -37.08 -19.51
N LEU A 172 -1.20 -37.49 -18.46
CA LEU A 172 -1.03 -36.94 -17.12
C LEU A 172 0.34 -37.28 -16.51
N ALA A 173 0.77 -38.53 -16.64
CA ALA A 173 2.03 -39.03 -16.09
C ALA A 173 3.25 -38.39 -16.78
N THR A 174 3.17 -38.07 -18.08
CA THR A 174 4.25 -37.36 -18.77
C THR A 174 4.38 -35.90 -18.34
N SER A 175 3.27 -35.30 -17.88
CA SER A 175 3.19 -33.86 -17.60
C SER A 175 3.27 -33.51 -16.11
N SER A 176 3.21 -34.49 -15.21
CA SER A 176 3.29 -34.31 -13.76
C SER A 176 3.93 -35.52 -13.08
N SER A 177 4.91 -35.25 -12.22
CA SER A 177 5.54 -36.27 -11.38
C SER A 177 4.56 -36.88 -10.36
N VAL A 178 3.56 -36.11 -9.92
CA VAL A 178 2.52 -36.59 -8.99
C VAL A 178 1.63 -37.61 -9.68
N PHE A 179 1.16 -37.31 -10.90
CA PHE A 179 0.38 -38.28 -11.67
C PHE A 179 1.22 -39.52 -12.07
N TYR A 180 2.50 -39.33 -12.40
CA TYR A 180 3.40 -40.46 -12.63
C TYR A 180 3.49 -41.39 -11.41
N ALA A 181 3.71 -40.84 -10.21
CA ALA A 181 3.77 -41.62 -8.99
C ALA A 181 2.42 -42.28 -8.64
N MET A 182 1.31 -41.58 -8.90
CA MET A 182 -0.05 -42.07 -8.67
C MET A 182 -0.39 -43.29 -9.54
N PHE A 183 0.06 -43.33 -10.80
CA PHE A 183 -0.31 -44.39 -11.76
C PHE A 183 0.78 -45.46 -11.95
N HIS A 184 2.04 -45.10 -11.79
CA HIS A 184 3.20 -45.95 -12.10
C HIS A 184 4.20 -46.06 -10.95
N GLY A 185 3.96 -45.40 -9.82
CA GLY A 185 4.82 -45.50 -8.63
C GLY A 185 4.69 -46.85 -7.92
N GLY A 186 5.62 -47.12 -7.00
CA GLY A 186 5.65 -48.38 -6.24
C GLY A 186 4.45 -48.62 -5.30
N LEU A 187 3.61 -47.60 -5.09
CA LEU A 187 2.38 -47.64 -4.30
C LEU A 187 1.13 -47.31 -5.15
N ALA A 188 1.24 -47.38 -6.48
CA ALA A 188 0.13 -47.05 -7.37
C ALA A 188 -1.07 -47.99 -7.13
N GLU A 189 -2.21 -47.42 -6.81
CA GLU A 189 -3.46 -48.17 -6.66
C GLU A 189 -4.13 -48.31 -8.04
N CYS A 190 -4.53 -49.52 -8.42
CA CYS A 190 -5.27 -49.78 -9.66
C CYS A 190 -6.75 -49.36 -9.54
N LYS A 191 -7.01 -48.09 -9.20
CA LYS A 191 -8.35 -47.52 -9.19
C LYS A 191 -8.65 -46.89 -10.56
N GLU A 192 -9.86 -47.15 -11.06
CA GLU A 192 -10.38 -46.45 -12.25
C GLU A 192 -10.94 -45.07 -11.89
N GLU A 193 -11.38 -44.88 -10.64
CA GLU A 193 -11.95 -43.64 -10.12
C GLU A 193 -11.09 -43.05 -9.01
N ILE A 194 -10.76 -41.76 -9.12
CA ILE A 194 -9.91 -41.02 -8.18
C ILE A 194 -10.66 -39.80 -7.66
N GLU A 195 -10.86 -39.75 -6.35
CA GLU A 195 -11.55 -38.64 -5.70
C GLU A 195 -10.59 -37.47 -5.44
N VAL A 196 -11.03 -36.26 -5.77
CA VAL A 196 -10.33 -34.99 -5.54
C VAL A 196 -11.31 -33.98 -4.92
N PRO A 197 -11.67 -34.16 -3.64
CA PRO A 197 -12.76 -33.41 -3.00
C PRO A 197 -12.41 -31.96 -2.67
N ASP A 198 -11.13 -31.64 -2.63
CA ASP A 198 -10.55 -30.35 -2.20
C ASP A 198 -10.26 -29.39 -3.39
N VAL A 199 -10.67 -29.76 -4.59
CA VAL A 199 -10.41 -28.99 -5.81
C VAL A 199 -11.72 -28.64 -6.50
N GLU A 200 -11.83 -27.40 -6.99
CA GLU A 200 -12.95 -26.98 -7.82
C GLU A 200 -12.84 -27.59 -9.24
N PRO A 201 -13.93 -28.12 -9.82
CA PRO A 201 -13.90 -28.71 -11.16
C PRO A 201 -13.35 -27.78 -12.26
N SER A 202 -13.67 -26.48 -12.19
CA SER A 202 -13.20 -25.47 -13.15
C SER A 202 -11.67 -25.39 -13.17
N ALA A 203 -11.03 -25.29 -12.00
CA ALA A 203 -9.59 -25.24 -11.84
C ALA A 203 -8.91 -26.55 -12.30
N PHE A 204 -9.52 -27.70 -12.01
CA PHE A 204 -9.00 -28.99 -12.48
C PHE A 204 -9.08 -29.11 -14.01
N LEU A 205 -10.15 -28.63 -14.63
CA LEU A 205 -10.29 -28.58 -16.09
C LEU A 205 -9.25 -27.65 -16.71
N THR A 206 -8.95 -26.50 -16.11
CA THR A 206 -7.88 -25.60 -16.57
C THR A 206 -6.51 -26.27 -16.50
N LEU A 207 -6.19 -26.96 -15.39
CA LEU A 207 -4.98 -27.79 -15.29
C LEU A 207 -4.97 -28.84 -16.41
N LEU A 208 -6.04 -29.61 -16.54
CA LEU A 208 -6.13 -30.72 -17.47
C LEU A 208 -5.95 -30.23 -18.92
N LYS A 209 -6.58 -29.10 -19.28
CA LYS A 209 -6.42 -28.50 -20.59
C LYS A 209 -4.95 -28.14 -20.87
N TYR A 210 -4.28 -27.52 -19.89
CA TYR A 210 -2.85 -27.23 -19.99
C TYR A 210 -2.01 -28.49 -20.20
N LEU A 211 -2.25 -29.58 -19.47
CA LEU A 211 -1.49 -30.83 -19.61
C LEU A 211 -1.66 -31.50 -20.98
N TYR A 212 -2.77 -31.25 -21.67
CA TYR A 212 -3.03 -31.83 -23.00
C TYR A 212 -2.48 -30.98 -24.13
N CYS A 213 -2.51 -29.64 -24.03
CA CYS A 213 -2.19 -28.78 -25.16
C CYS A 213 -1.37 -27.52 -24.86
N ASP A 214 -0.83 -27.35 -23.66
CA ASP A 214 -0.09 -26.16 -23.19
C ASP A 214 -0.88 -24.84 -23.24
N GLU A 215 -2.21 -24.89 -23.40
CA GLU A 215 -3.04 -23.69 -23.46
C GLU A 215 -3.36 -23.21 -22.04
N ILE A 216 -3.03 -21.96 -21.74
CA ILE A 216 -3.28 -21.32 -20.44
C ILE A 216 -4.39 -20.28 -20.61
N GLN A 217 -5.52 -20.53 -19.98
CA GLN A 217 -6.65 -19.59 -19.89
C GLN A 217 -6.93 -19.35 -18.42
N LEU A 218 -6.57 -18.14 -17.96
CA LEU A 218 -6.74 -17.74 -16.56
C LEU A 218 -7.85 -16.70 -16.46
N GLU A 219 -8.71 -16.89 -15.47
CA GLU A 219 -9.78 -15.97 -15.14
C GLU A 219 -9.60 -15.49 -13.70
N ALA A 220 -10.04 -14.26 -13.40
CA ALA A 220 -9.84 -13.65 -12.10
C ALA A 220 -10.45 -14.47 -10.95
N ASP A 221 -11.60 -15.12 -11.19
CA ASP A 221 -12.32 -15.86 -10.17
C ASP A 221 -11.72 -17.26 -9.92
N THR A 222 -11.02 -17.85 -10.91
CA THR A 222 -10.52 -19.24 -10.84
C THR A 222 -9.00 -19.34 -10.72
N VAL A 223 -8.25 -18.24 -10.88
CA VAL A 223 -6.78 -18.27 -10.91
C VAL A 223 -6.15 -18.79 -9.62
N LEU A 224 -6.72 -18.50 -8.45
CA LEU A 224 -6.20 -18.99 -7.17
C LEU A 224 -6.42 -20.49 -7.00
N ALA A 225 -7.61 -20.98 -7.37
CA ALA A 225 -7.91 -22.41 -7.40
C ALA A 225 -7.02 -23.13 -8.43
N THR A 226 -6.76 -22.50 -9.58
CA THR A 226 -5.83 -23.03 -10.59
C THR A 226 -4.39 -23.07 -10.08
N LEU A 227 -3.93 -22.04 -9.35
CA LEU A 227 -2.62 -22.02 -8.71
C LEU A 227 -2.48 -23.14 -7.67
N TYR A 228 -3.51 -23.34 -6.84
CA TYR A 228 -3.58 -24.45 -5.88
C TYR A 228 -3.34 -25.79 -6.57
N VAL A 229 -4.11 -26.07 -7.61
CA VAL A 229 -4.06 -27.33 -8.36
C VAL A 229 -2.72 -27.49 -9.08
N ALA A 230 -2.19 -26.42 -9.69
CA ALA A 230 -0.89 -26.44 -10.35
C ALA A 230 0.25 -26.78 -9.37
N LYS A 231 0.20 -26.25 -8.14
CA LYS A 231 1.16 -26.60 -7.08
C LYS A 231 0.95 -28.04 -6.59
N LYS A 232 -0.29 -28.42 -6.30
CA LYS A 232 -0.68 -29.77 -5.83
C LYS A 232 -0.15 -30.88 -6.75
N TYR A 233 -0.23 -30.67 -8.06
CA TYR A 233 0.25 -31.63 -9.07
C TYR A 233 1.64 -31.30 -9.64
N ILE A 234 2.37 -30.34 -9.05
CA ILE A 234 3.74 -29.96 -9.42
C ILE A 234 3.85 -29.67 -10.93
N VAL A 235 3.14 -28.62 -11.36
CA VAL A 235 3.14 -28.10 -12.74
C VAL A 235 3.68 -26.66 -12.72
N PRO A 236 5.02 -26.48 -12.67
CA PRO A 236 5.64 -25.20 -12.31
C PRO A 236 5.36 -24.07 -13.31
N HIS A 237 5.26 -24.40 -14.60
CA HIS A 237 5.00 -23.41 -15.64
C HIS A 237 3.59 -22.82 -15.53
N LEU A 238 2.58 -23.65 -15.24
CA LEU A 238 1.23 -23.18 -14.98
C LEU A 238 1.16 -22.38 -13.67
N ALA A 239 1.84 -22.84 -12.61
CA ALA A 239 1.90 -22.11 -11.34
C ALA A 239 2.51 -20.71 -11.53
N ARG A 240 3.64 -20.60 -12.25
CA ARG A 240 4.27 -19.32 -12.58
C ARG A 240 3.35 -18.41 -13.39
N ALA A 241 2.63 -18.96 -14.37
CA ALA A 241 1.66 -18.18 -15.13
C ALA A 241 0.53 -17.62 -14.26
N CYS A 242 0.05 -18.40 -13.29
CA CYS A 242 -0.96 -17.96 -12.32
C CYS A 242 -0.41 -16.84 -11.42
N VAL A 243 0.80 -16.98 -10.88
CA VAL A 243 1.45 -15.94 -10.06
C VAL A 243 1.63 -14.65 -10.87
N ASN A 244 2.14 -14.72 -12.09
CA ASN A 244 2.30 -13.55 -12.96
C ASN A 244 0.96 -12.85 -13.25
N TYR A 245 -0.12 -13.63 -13.45
CA TYR A 245 -1.46 -13.07 -13.62
C TYR A 245 -1.94 -12.33 -12.35
N LEU A 246 -1.69 -12.92 -11.17
CA LEU A 246 -2.02 -12.29 -9.89
C LEU A 246 -1.21 -11.01 -9.64
N GLU A 247 0.08 -10.99 -9.97
CA GLU A 247 0.94 -9.80 -9.83
C GLU A 247 0.56 -8.65 -10.76
N THR A 248 0.09 -8.97 -11.97
CA THR A 248 -0.34 -7.97 -12.97
C THR A 248 -1.75 -7.44 -12.70
N SER A 249 -2.59 -8.21 -12.01
CA SER A 249 -3.93 -7.81 -11.56
C SER A 249 -3.97 -7.27 -10.13
N LEU A 250 -2.81 -7.20 -9.46
CA LEU A 250 -2.69 -6.68 -8.10
C LEU A 250 -2.96 -5.17 -8.06
N THR A 251 -3.90 -4.78 -7.22
CA THR A 251 -4.30 -3.40 -6.95
C THR A 251 -4.58 -3.21 -5.46
N ALA A 252 -4.66 -1.98 -4.98
CA ALA A 252 -5.05 -1.72 -3.59
C ALA A 252 -6.38 -2.40 -3.19
N LYS A 253 -7.32 -2.57 -4.13
CA LYS A 253 -8.65 -3.12 -3.87
C LYS A 253 -8.69 -4.61 -3.56
N ASN A 254 -7.75 -5.39 -4.11
CA ASN A 254 -7.67 -6.84 -3.92
C ASN A 254 -6.43 -7.26 -3.12
N ALA A 255 -5.49 -6.35 -2.83
CA ALA A 255 -4.23 -6.68 -2.16
C ALA A 255 -4.42 -7.35 -0.78
N CYS A 256 -5.36 -6.88 0.04
CA CYS A 256 -5.58 -7.46 1.38
C CYS A 256 -6.10 -8.91 1.31
N LEU A 257 -7.05 -9.17 0.41
CA LEU A 257 -7.58 -10.51 0.18
C LEU A 257 -6.51 -11.43 -0.40
N LEU A 258 -5.77 -10.97 -1.42
CA LEU A 258 -4.70 -11.74 -2.04
C LEU A 258 -3.56 -12.03 -1.04
N LEU A 259 -3.26 -11.10 -0.13
CA LEU A 259 -2.30 -11.32 0.95
C LEU A 259 -2.76 -12.44 1.91
N SER A 260 -4.03 -12.45 2.30
CA SER A 260 -4.57 -13.53 3.14
C SER A 260 -4.45 -14.90 2.47
N GLN A 261 -4.69 -14.94 1.15
CA GLN A 261 -4.67 -16.17 0.36
C GLN A 261 -3.25 -16.62 -0.04
N SER A 262 -2.33 -15.69 -0.29
CA SER A 262 -0.95 -15.99 -0.70
C SER A 262 -0.15 -16.72 0.39
N ARG A 263 -0.50 -16.56 1.67
CA ARG A 263 0.06 -17.38 2.77
C ARG A 263 -0.17 -18.87 2.56
N LEU A 264 -1.29 -19.26 1.95
CA LEU A 264 -1.63 -20.66 1.68
C LEU A 264 -0.77 -21.25 0.56
N PHE A 265 -0.22 -20.40 -0.31
CA PHE A 265 0.53 -20.82 -1.49
C PHE A 265 2.05 -20.75 -1.29
N GLU A 266 2.53 -20.25 -0.15
CA GLU A 266 3.97 -20.07 0.12
C GLU A 266 4.69 -19.29 -1.00
N GLU A 267 4.08 -18.20 -1.47
CA GLU A 267 4.64 -17.31 -2.50
C GLU A 267 5.16 -16.00 -1.84
N PRO A 268 6.40 -15.98 -1.33
CA PRO A 268 6.92 -14.83 -0.57
C PRO A 268 7.04 -13.56 -1.43
N ASP A 269 7.39 -13.71 -2.71
CA ASP A 269 7.49 -12.58 -3.63
C ASP A 269 6.13 -11.92 -3.84
N LEU A 270 5.07 -12.72 -4.08
CA LEU A 270 3.71 -12.21 -4.22
C LEU A 270 3.22 -11.54 -2.93
N MET A 271 3.54 -12.11 -1.77
CA MET A 271 3.24 -11.50 -0.46
C MET A 271 3.91 -10.14 -0.31
N GLN A 272 5.19 -10.04 -0.66
CA GLN A 272 5.93 -8.78 -0.61
C GLN A 272 5.30 -7.73 -1.55
N ARG A 273 4.90 -8.12 -2.77
CA ARG A 273 4.19 -7.23 -3.69
C ARG A 273 2.86 -6.74 -3.12
N CYS A 274 2.10 -7.61 -2.46
CA CYS A 274 0.86 -7.21 -1.78
C CYS A 274 1.15 -6.16 -0.71
N TRP A 275 2.19 -6.37 0.09
CA TRP A 275 2.61 -5.42 1.12
C TRP A 275 3.07 -4.07 0.56
N GLU A 276 3.85 -4.05 -0.53
CA GLU A 276 4.25 -2.81 -1.20
C GLU A 276 3.02 -1.96 -1.60
N VAL A 277 2.00 -2.60 -2.15
CA VAL A 277 0.75 -1.94 -2.55
C VAL A 277 -0.08 -1.50 -1.34
N ILE A 278 -0.22 -2.35 -0.32
CA ILE A 278 -0.95 -2.04 0.92
C ILE A 278 -0.28 -0.86 1.63
N ASP A 279 1.04 -0.81 1.71
CA ASP A 279 1.73 0.28 2.39
C ASP A 279 1.60 1.59 1.64
N ALA A 280 1.81 1.58 0.32
CA ALA A 280 1.78 2.79 -0.49
C ALA A 280 0.36 3.36 -0.63
N GLN A 281 -0.64 2.49 -0.76
CA GLN A 281 -2.03 2.85 -1.03
C GLN A 281 -2.97 2.38 0.09
N ALA A 282 -2.52 2.51 1.34
CA ALA A 282 -3.19 1.97 2.53
C ALA A 282 -4.64 2.41 2.66
N GLU A 283 -4.95 3.68 2.48
CA GLU A 283 -6.33 4.17 2.60
C GLU A 283 -7.29 3.52 1.58
N MET A 284 -6.83 3.31 0.34
CA MET A 284 -7.62 2.61 -0.68
C MET A 284 -7.79 1.13 -0.35
N ALA A 285 -6.75 0.48 0.18
CA ALA A 285 -6.77 -0.92 0.54
C ALA A 285 -7.67 -1.21 1.76
N LEU A 286 -7.61 -0.36 2.77
CA LEU A 286 -8.40 -0.47 4.00
C LEU A 286 -9.91 -0.19 3.77
N LYS A 287 -10.24 0.64 2.78
CA LYS A 287 -11.62 0.95 2.39
C LYS A 287 -12.19 -0.02 1.34
N SER A 288 -11.41 -1.02 0.91
CA SER A 288 -11.84 -1.98 -0.10
C SER A 288 -12.88 -2.96 0.47
N GLU A 289 -13.77 -3.45 -0.40
CA GLU A 289 -14.75 -4.49 -0.04
C GLU A 289 -14.06 -5.78 0.42
N GLY A 290 -12.92 -6.13 -0.19
CA GLY A 290 -12.16 -7.31 0.19
C GLY A 290 -11.47 -7.23 1.56
N PHE A 291 -11.35 -6.04 2.17
CA PHE A 291 -10.72 -5.91 3.48
C PHE A 291 -11.53 -6.58 4.59
N VAL A 292 -12.86 -6.52 4.54
CA VAL A 292 -13.69 -7.11 5.61
C VAL A 292 -13.66 -8.64 5.61
N ASP A 293 -13.23 -9.26 4.50
CA ASP A 293 -13.19 -10.71 4.30
C ASP A 293 -11.85 -11.37 4.70
N ILE A 294 -10.87 -10.57 5.14
CA ILE A 294 -9.59 -11.13 5.61
C ILE A 294 -9.74 -11.86 6.94
N ASP A 295 -8.84 -12.81 7.18
CA ASP A 295 -8.75 -13.52 8.46
C ASP A 295 -8.11 -12.67 9.56
N MET A 296 -8.31 -13.09 10.82
CA MET A 296 -7.82 -12.37 12.00
C MET A 296 -6.29 -12.18 12.00
N SER A 297 -5.52 -13.18 11.52
CA SER A 297 -4.06 -13.05 11.48
C SER A 297 -3.61 -11.99 10.48
N THR A 298 -4.28 -11.90 9.32
CA THR A 298 -4.02 -10.85 8.35
C THR A 298 -4.42 -9.48 8.88
N LEU A 299 -5.57 -9.37 9.56
CA LEU A 299 -5.98 -8.13 10.21
C LEU A 299 -4.93 -7.64 11.22
N GLU A 300 -4.47 -8.50 12.12
CA GLU A 300 -3.42 -8.15 13.10
C GLU A 300 -2.12 -7.72 12.42
N SER A 301 -1.74 -8.42 11.34
CA SER A 301 -0.54 -8.09 10.56
C SER A 301 -0.65 -6.69 9.92
N VAL A 302 -1.82 -6.33 9.38
CA VAL A 302 -2.07 -5.01 8.80
C VAL A 302 -2.08 -3.95 9.90
N LEU A 303 -2.87 -4.11 10.95
CA LEU A 303 -2.99 -3.10 12.03
C LEU A 303 -1.66 -2.90 12.79
N GLY A 304 -0.82 -3.92 12.89
CA GLY A 304 0.50 -3.84 13.53
C GLY A 304 1.58 -3.19 12.65
N ARG A 305 1.33 -2.94 11.37
CA ARG A 305 2.36 -2.58 10.39
C ARG A 305 2.85 -1.14 10.51
N GLU A 306 4.16 -0.95 10.66
CA GLU A 306 4.80 0.37 10.84
C GLU A 306 4.81 1.24 9.59
N THR A 307 4.77 0.62 8.41
CA THR A 307 5.00 1.27 7.11
C THR A 307 3.72 1.75 6.43
N LEU A 308 2.54 1.55 7.03
CA LEU A 308 1.27 1.99 6.44
C LEU A 308 1.23 3.50 6.22
N ASN A 309 1.01 3.92 4.97
CA ASN A 309 0.87 5.31 4.59
C ASN A 309 -0.59 5.79 4.69
N CYS A 310 -1.15 5.84 5.91
CA CYS A 310 -2.47 6.43 6.16
C CYS A 310 -2.62 6.96 7.58
N LYS A 311 -3.68 7.74 7.80
CA LYS A 311 -4.04 8.26 9.12
C LYS A 311 -4.57 7.15 10.02
N GLU A 312 -4.29 7.24 11.31
CA GLU A 312 -4.75 6.24 12.27
C GLU A 312 -6.28 6.17 12.38
N MET A 313 -6.98 7.28 12.13
CA MET A 313 -8.45 7.30 12.08
C MET A 313 -9.01 6.34 11.02
N VAL A 314 -8.35 6.28 9.86
CA VAL A 314 -8.74 5.36 8.77
C VAL A 314 -8.53 3.91 9.16
N LEU A 315 -7.44 3.59 9.88
CA LEU A 315 -7.22 2.25 10.43
C LEU A 315 -8.32 1.86 11.43
N LEU A 316 -8.68 2.78 12.33
CA LEU A 316 -9.73 2.52 13.32
C LEU A 316 -11.06 2.22 12.63
N GLU A 317 -11.48 3.05 11.67
CA GLU A 317 -12.69 2.83 10.90
C GLU A 317 -12.68 1.48 10.16
N ALA A 318 -11.56 1.14 9.53
CA ALA A 318 -11.40 -0.13 8.82
C ALA A 318 -11.51 -1.33 9.78
N ALA A 319 -10.87 -1.28 10.95
CA ALA A 319 -10.99 -2.30 11.98
C ALA A 319 -12.44 -2.47 12.47
N LEU A 320 -13.18 -1.36 12.62
CA LEU A 320 -14.59 -1.41 13.03
C LEU A 320 -15.51 -1.94 11.93
N ASN A 321 -15.21 -1.68 10.67
CA ASN A 321 -15.92 -2.26 9.54
C ASN A 321 -15.69 -3.77 9.46
N TRP A 322 -14.44 -4.22 9.62
CA TRP A 322 -14.12 -5.64 9.74
C TRP A 322 -14.85 -6.28 10.93
N ALA A 323 -14.84 -5.65 12.10
CA ALA A 323 -15.53 -6.14 13.29
C ALA A 323 -17.05 -6.25 13.09
N THR A 324 -17.63 -5.32 12.32
CA THR A 324 -19.05 -5.36 11.96
C THR A 324 -19.36 -6.58 11.12
N ALA A 325 -18.56 -6.83 10.07
CA ALA A 325 -18.71 -8.02 9.24
C ALA A 325 -18.51 -9.31 10.04
N GLU A 326 -17.52 -9.35 10.92
CA GLU A 326 -17.24 -10.51 11.76
C GLU A 326 -18.35 -10.80 12.79
N CYS A 327 -18.96 -9.75 13.37
CA CYS A 327 -20.15 -9.92 14.20
C CYS A 327 -21.28 -10.59 13.39
N LEU A 328 -21.54 -10.13 12.16
CA LEU A 328 -22.56 -10.71 11.30
C LEU A 328 -22.26 -12.17 10.93
N ARG A 329 -20.99 -12.51 10.65
CA ARG A 329 -20.57 -13.91 10.40
C ARG A 329 -20.79 -14.84 11.59
N ARG A 330 -20.72 -14.29 12.82
CA ARG A 330 -20.94 -15.02 14.08
C ARG A 330 -22.38 -14.92 14.60
N ASP A 331 -23.30 -14.38 13.81
CA ASP A 331 -24.70 -14.16 14.20
C ASP A 331 -24.84 -13.31 15.48
N LEU A 332 -24.00 -12.27 15.59
CA LEU A 332 -24.00 -11.30 16.69
C LEU A 332 -24.47 -9.93 16.18
N ASP A 333 -25.28 -9.22 16.97
CA ASP A 333 -25.60 -7.83 16.69
C ASP A 333 -24.34 -6.96 16.73
N PRO A 334 -24.12 -6.04 15.77
CA PRO A 334 -22.92 -5.21 15.68
C PRO A 334 -22.93 -4.04 16.68
N THR A 335 -23.11 -4.35 17.97
CA THR A 335 -23.00 -3.40 19.08
C THR A 335 -21.54 -3.07 19.37
N PRO A 336 -21.22 -1.89 19.97
CA PRO A 336 -19.83 -1.54 20.30
C PRO A 336 -19.12 -2.59 21.18
N SER A 337 -19.85 -3.18 22.14
CA SER A 337 -19.33 -4.25 23.00
C SER A 337 -18.97 -5.51 22.22
N ASN A 338 -19.83 -5.93 21.28
CA ASN A 338 -19.56 -7.10 20.43
C ASN A 338 -18.42 -6.84 19.45
N LYS A 339 -18.37 -5.64 18.84
CA LYS A 339 -17.24 -5.24 17.96
C LYS A 339 -15.91 -5.27 18.71
N ARG A 340 -15.89 -4.77 19.94
CA ARG A 340 -14.69 -4.84 20.80
C ARG A 340 -14.33 -6.30 21.14
N TYR A 341 -15.33 -7.14 21.41
CA TYR A 341 -15.13 -8.56 21.70
C TYR A 341 -14.50 -9.31 20.51
N VAL A 342 -15.02 -9.13 19.29
CA VAL A 342 -14.49 -9.81 18.10
C VAL A 342 -13.11 -9.28 17.68
N LEU A 343 -12.84 -7.99 17.89
CA LEU A 343 -11.51 -7.40 17.65
C LEU A 343 -10.45 -7.87 18.63
N GLY A 344 -10.83 -8.19 19.88
CA GLY A 344 -9.91 -8.71 20.88
C GLY A 344 -8.61 -7.90 20.99
N ASN A 345 -7.47 -8.56 20.78
CA ASN A 345 -6.15 -7.94 20.86
C ASN A 345 -5.84 -6.98 19.69
N ALA A 346 -6.46 -7.18 18.53
CA ALA A 346 -6.21 -6.37 17.34
C ALA A 346 -6.57 -4.89 17.54
N LEU A 347 -7.54 -4.60 18.43
CA LEU A 347 -7.90 -3.22 18.79
C LEU A 347 -6.71 -2.44 19.37
N TYR A 348 -5.86 -3.09 20.16
CA TYR A 348 -4.72 -2.42 20.82
C TYR A 348 -3.52 -2.22 19.89
N LEU A 349 -3.58 -2.72 18.65
CA LEU A 349 -2.58 -2.42 17.61
C LEU A 349 -2.82 -1.05 16.96
N VAL A 350 -4.03 -0.50 17.11
CA VAL A 350 -4.39 0.84 16.63
C VAL A 350 -3.85 1.90 17.60
N ARG A 351 -3.11 2.87 17.09
CA ARG A 351 -2.39 3.91 17.87
C ARG A 351 -3.26 5.13 18.12
N ILE A 352 -4.44 4.92 18.71
CA ILE A 352 -5.41 6.00 18.98
C ILE A 352 -4.77 7.27 19.60
N PRO A 353 -3.80 7.20 20.53
CA PRO A 353 -3.14 8.39 21.09
C PRO A 353 -2.33 9.23 20.09
N THR A 354 -2.05 8.72 18.90
CA THR A 354 -1.30 9.45 17.86
C THR A 354 -2.20 10.21 16.89
N MET A 355 -3.52 10.10 17.05
CA MET A 355 -4.50 10.93 16.34
C MET A 355 -4.40 12.40 16.79
N THR A 356 -4.97 13.32 16.02
CA THR A 356 -5.19 14.68 16.54
C THR A 356 -6.27 14.67 17.64
N LEU A 357 -6.25 15.66 18.54
CA LEU A 357 -7.28 15.81 19.57
C LEU A 357 -8.68 15.93 18.95
N GLU A 358 -8.80 16.58 17.80
CA GLU A 358 -10.05 16.73 17.07
C GLU A 358 -10.55 15.37 16.53
N GLU A 359 -9.70 14.60 15.86
CA GLU A 359 -10.01 13.25 15.37
C GLU A 359 -10.41 12.31 16.52
N PHE A 360 -9.75 12.42 17.67
CA PHE A 360 -10.10 11.64 18.86
C PHE A 360 -11.47 12.05 19.43
N ALA A 361 -11.67 13.35 19.70
CA ALA A 361 -12.87 13.85 20.38
C ALA A 361 -14.14 13.73 19.53
N ASN A 362 -14.03 13.93 18.22
CA ASN A 362 -15.15 13.85 17.27
C ASN A 362 -15.28 12.47 16.62
N GLY A 363 -14.29 11.59 16.78
CA GLY A 363 -14.27 10.24 16.21
C GLY A 363 -14.20 9.17 17.28
N ALA A 364 -12.98 8.71 17.59
CA ALA A 364 -12.73 7.51 18.42
C ALA A 364 -13.46 7.52 19.78
N ALA A 365 -13.54 8.67 20.45
CA ALA A 365 -14.21 8.81 21.75
C ALA A 365 -15.74 8.62 21.66
N GLN A 366 -16.35 8.93 20.52
CA GLN A 366 -17.81 8.85 20.32
C GLN A 366 -18.26 7.50 19.77
N MET A 367 -17.34 6.69 19.23
CA MET A 367 -17.65 5.39 18.63
C MET A 367 -18.10 4.31 19.65
N GLY A 368 -17.95 4.57 20.96
CA GLY A 368 -18.36 3.66 22.03
C GLY A 368 -17.50 2.42 22.18
N ILE A 369 -16.37 2.35 21.46
CA ILE A 369 -15.43 1.22 21.46
C ILE A 369 -14.47 1.30 22.63
N LEU A 370 -14.09 2.50 23.05
CA LEU A 370 -13.24 2.74 24.20
C LEU A 370 -14.04 2.64 25.50
N THR A 371 -13.44 2.07 26.53
CA THR A 371 -13.98 2.14 27.89
C THR A 371 -13.89 3.58 28.41
N GLN A 372 -14.70 3.93 29.41
CA GLN A 372 -14.67 5.28 30.00
C GLN A 372 -13.28 5.63 30.56
N GLN A 373 -12.60 4.65 31.17
CA GLN A 373 -11.25 4.84 31.70
C GLN A 373 -10.24 5.09 30.58
N GLU A 374 -10.27 4.28 29.50
CA GLU A 374 -9.39 4.49 28.34
C GLU A 374 -9.62 5.86 27.69
N THR A 375 -10.88 6.30 27.55
CA THR A 375 -11.20 7.62 26.99
C THR A 375 -10.61 8.74 27.85
N ILE A 376 -10.72 8.63 29.19
CA ILE A 376 -10.15 9.61 30.14
C ILE A 376 -8.62 9.62 30.05
N ASP A 377 -7.98 8.44 30.06
CA ASP A 377 -6.53 8.34 30.04
C ASP A 377 -5.94 8.86 28.73
N ILE A 378 -6.57 8.55 27.58
CA ILE A 378 -6.18 9.09 26.28
C ILE A 378 -6.42 10.61 26.23
N PHE A 379 -7.51 11.11 26.79
CA PHE A 379 -7.74 12.56 26.87
C PHE A 379 -6.66 13.28 27.70
N PHE A 380 -6.24 12.70 28.83
CA PHE A 380 -5.11 13.22 29.60
C PHE A 380 -3.78 13.12 28.85
N HIS A 381 -3.59 12.11 28.00
CA HIS A 381 -2.41 12.04 27.15
C HIS A 381 -2.26 13.25 26.20
N PHE A 382 -3.38 13.81 25.74
CA PHE A 382 -3.39 15.01 24.90
C PHE A 382 -3.23 16.33 25.68
N THR A 383 -3.78 16.41 26.90
CA THR A 383 -3.98 17.70 27.59
C THR A 383 -3.12 17.88 28.84
N ALA A 384 -2.66 16.81 29.48
CA ALA A 384 -1.93 16.88 30.73
C ALA A 384 -0.42 17.00 30.51
N ASN A 385 0.25 17.78 31.39
CA ASN A 385 1.71 17.85 31.44
C ASN A 385 2.33 16.52 31.88
N ASN A 386 1.67 15.84 32.83
CA ASN A 386 2.07 14.53 33.31
C ASN A 386 1.22 13.46 32.62
N LYS A 387 1.80 12.77 31.64
CA LYS A 387 1.09 11.81 30.80
C LYS A 387 0.86 10.47 31.53
N PRO A 388 -0.36 9.92 31.50
CA PRO A 388 -0.61 8.58 32.03
C PRO A 388 0.07 7.50 31.17
N SER A 389 0.30 6.33 31.76
CA SER A 389 0.71 5.14 31.01
C SER A 389 -0.51 4.57 30.30
N LEU A 390 -0.41 4.39 28.98
CA LEU A 390 -1.49 3.88 28.15
C LEU A 390 -1.21 2.45 27.71
N VAL A 391 -2.28 1.66 27.58
CA VAL A 391 -2.25 0.33 26.94
C VAL A 391 -2.01 0.46 25.43
N TYR A 392 -2.49 1.55 24.84
CA TYR A 392 -2.34 1.84 23.42
C TYR A 392 -0.94 2.39 23.10
N PRO A 393 -0.36 2.05 21.92
CA PRO A 393 0.89 2.63 21.48
C PRO A 393 0.78 4.16 21.31
N THR A 394 1.79 4.88 21.79
CA THR A 394 1.83 6.36 21.80
C THR A 394 2.77 6.95 20.77
N LYS A 395 3.52 6.11 20.04
CA LYS A 395 4.43 6.54 18.98
C LYS A 395 3.74 6.42 17.62
N SER A 396 3.75 7.49 16.85
CA SER A 396 3.27 7.48 15.47
C SER A 396 3.97 6.40 14.64
N ARG A 397 3.28 5.87 13.63
CA ARG A 397 3.85 4.93 12.66
C ARG A 397 5.05 5.56 11.96
N THR A 398 6.04 4.73 11.65
CA THR A 398 7.25 5.18 10.95
C THR A 398 6.92 5.64 9.52
N GLY A 399 5.94 4.99 8.88
CA GLY A 399 5.55 5.25 7.50
C GLY A 399 6.57 4.74 6.49
N LEU A 400 6.27 4.94 5.20
CA LEU A 400 7.20 4.63 4.12
C LEU A 400 8.30 5.69 4.04
N LYS A 401 9.54 5.23 3.88
CA LYS A 401 10.69 6.10 3.60
C LYS A 401 10.69 6.47 2.12
N SER A 402 10.50 7.75 1.82
CA SER A 402 10.61 8.26 0.46
C SER A 402 12.06 8.26 -0.01
N GLN A 403 12.22 7.99 -1.31
CA GLN A 403 13.46 8.12 -2.06
C GLN A 403 13.30 9.26 -3.07
N VAL A 404 14.42 9.91 -3.42
CA VAL A 404 14.43 11.06 -4.33
C VAL A 404 15.40 10.79 -5.48
N CYS A 405 14.88 10.84 -6.70
CA CYS A 405 15.67 10.75 -7.93
C CYS A 405 15.99 12.15 -8.44
N HIS A 406 17.24 12.58 -8.28
CA HIS A 406 17.74 13.84 -8.80
C HIS A 406 18.20 13.67 -10.26
N ARG A 407 17.61 14.44 -11.18
CA ARG A 407 17.94 14.33 -12.62
C ARG A 407 19.07 15.25 -13.10
N PHE A 408 19.49 16.22 -12.29
CA PHE A 408 20.48 17.24 -12.67
C PHE A 408 21.69 17.20 -11.72
N GLN A 409 22.90 17.40 -12.26
CA GLN A 409 24.13 17.46 -11.46
C GLN A 409 24.35 18.84 -10.83
N SER A 410 23.81 19.89 -11.47
CA SER A 410 23.95 21.27 -11.02
C SER A 410 22.67 22.08 -11.26
N CYS A 411 22.55 23.18 -10.51
CA CYS A 411 21.51 24.19 -10.72
C CYS A 411 22.15 25.49 -11.21
N ALA A 412 21.47 26.18 -12.13
CA ALA A 412 21.99 27.41 -12.73
C ALA A 412 21.29 28.66 -12.21
N TYR A 413 22.08 29.73 -12.08
CA TYR A 413 21.66 30.99 -11.45
C TYR A 413 21.86 32.24 -12.35
N ARG A 414 22.73 32.22 -13.37
CA ARG A 414 23.21 33.49 -14.01
C ARG A 414 23.18 33.56 -15.53
N SER A 415 23.05 32.46 -16.26
CA SER A 415 23.16 32.46 -17.72
C SER A 415 21.84 32.24 -18.47
N ASN A 416 20.76 31.87 -17.77
CA ASN A 416 19.45 31.62 -18.36
C ASN A 416 18.33 31.98 -17.38
N GLN A 417 17.32 32.71 -17.87
CA GLN A 417 16.23 33.28 -17.07
C GLN A 417 14.99 32.40 -17.17
N TRP A 418 14.95 31.26 -16.47
CA TRP A 418 13.75 30.43 -16.47
C TRP A 418 12.57 31.20 -15.89
N ARG A 419 11.41 31.11 -16.53
CA ARG A 419 10.22 31.91 -16.21
C ARG A 419 9.01 31.01 -16.04
N TYR A 420 8.23 31.28 -15.01
CA TYR A 420 6.96 30.61 -14.76
C TYR A 420 5.81 31.49 -15.24
N ARG A 421 5.43 31.32 -16.52
CA ARG A 421 4.34 32.08 -17.17
C ARG A 421 3.17 31.16 -17.57
N GLY A 422 2.87 30.17 -16.72
CA GLY A 422 1.82 29.18 -16.99
C GLY A 422 2.12 28.25 -18.18
N ARG A 423 3.38 28.15 -18.61
CA ARG A 423 3.82 27.18 -19.62
C ARG A 423 4.09 25.83 -18.95
N CYS A 424 3.92 24.76 -19.73
CA CYS A 424 4.11 23.40 -19.24
C CYS A 424 5.58 23.00 -19.30
N ASP A 425 6.13 22.60 -18.17
CA ASP A 425 7.38 21.87 -18.03
C ASP A 425 7.06 20.37 -17.98
N SER A 426 7.66 19.58 -18.88
CA SER A 426 7.32 18.17 -18.98
C SER A 426 8.51 17.29 -19.35
N ILE A 427 8.56 16.09 -18.77
CA ILE A 427 9.60 15.09 -19.00
C ILE A 427 8.98 13.69 -18.99
N GLN A 428 9.44 12.82 -19.87
CA GLN A 428 9.07 11.40 -19.84
C GLN A 428 10.10 10.60 -19.04
N PHE A 429 9.62 9.60 -18.31
CA PHE A 429 10.47 8.67 -17.59
C PHE A 429 9.94 7.24 -17.64
N SER A 430 10.84 6.26 -17.60
CA SER A 430 10.56 4.86 -17.32
C SER A 430 11.45 4.37 -16.19
N VAL A 431 11.09 3.24 -15.59
CA VAL A 431 11.83 2.60 -14.50
C VAL A 431 11.97 1.11 -14.75
N ASP A 432 13.03 0.51 -14.23
CA ASP A 432 13.30 -0.94 -14.31
C ASP A 432 12.53 -1.77 -13.27
N LYS A 433 12.07 -1.12 -12.19
CA LYS A 433 11.33 -1.73 -11.09
C LYS A 433 10.06 -0.97 -10.78
N ARG A 434 9.07 -1.70 -10.27
CA ARG A 434 7.81 -1.11 -9.81
C ARG A 434 8.09 -0.15 -8.65
N ILE A 435 7.54 1.05 -8.74
CA ILE A 435 7.62 2.09 -7.70
C ILE A 435 6.27 2.78 -7.55
N PHE A 436 6.13 3.59 -6.50
CA PHE A 436 5.00 4.49 -6.31
C PHE A 436 5.49 5.93 -6.28
N VAL A 437 5.17 6.71 -7.30
CA VAL A 437 5.52 8.14 -7.35
C VAL A 437 4.58 8.91 -6.44
N VAL A 438 5.15 9.71 -5.54
CA VAL A 438 4.39 10.50 -4.56
C VAL A 438 4.35 11.99 -4.90
N GLY A 439 5.29 12.48 -5.69
CA GLY A 439 5.38 13.90 -5.99
C GLY A 439 6.63 14.27 -6.78
N PHE A 440 6.76 15.56 -7.04
CA PHE A 440 7.89 16.17 -7.73
C PHE A 440 8.56 17.20 -6.84
N GLY A 441 9.89 17.28 -6.90
CA GLY A 441 10.61 18.46 -6.42
C GLY A 441 10.77 19.45 -7.57
N LEU A 442 10.49 20.72 -7.29
CA LEU A 442 10.50 21.83 -8.25
C LEU A 442 11.47 22.91 -7.80
N TYR A 443 12.11 23.58 -8.74
CA TYR A 443 12.94 24.74 -8.38
C TYR A 443 12.07 25.95 -8.01
N GLY A 444 12.59 26.78 -7.11
CA GLY A 444 11.96 28.04 -6.73
C GLY A 444 12.59 29.27 -7.41
N SER A 445 12.24 30.43 -6.88
CA SER A 445 12.71 31.73 -7.35
C SER A 445 14.22 31.89 -7.17
N SER A 446 14.88 32.52 -8.14
CA SER A 446 16.28 32.94 -8.07
C SER A 446 16.46 34.40 -7.64
N ASN A 447 15.39 35.19 -7.56
CA ASN A 447 15.48 36.62 -7.27
C ASN A 447 15.00 37.02 -5.86
N GLY A 448 14.67 36.04 -5.02
CA GLY A 448 14.24 36.26 -3.65
C GLY A 448 13.05 35.40 -3.27
N ALA A 449 12.37 35.76 -2.18
CA ALA A 449 11.19 35.05 -1.75
C ALA A 449 10.00 35.32 -2.69
N ALA A 450 9.30 34.27 -3.11
CA ALA A 450 8.14 34.38 -4.00
C ALA A 450 7.15 33.24 -3.81
N ASP A 451 5.87 33.52 -4.01
CA ASP A 451 4.82 32.52 -4.06
C ASP A 451 4.56 32.08 -5.50
N TYR A 452 4.42 30.77 -5.69
CA TYR A 452 4.07 30.17 -6.98
C TYR A 452 2.79 29.38 -6.89
N ASN A 453 1.93 29.51 -7.91
CA ASN A 453 0.86 28.55 -8.15
C ASN A 453 1.43 27.43 -9.02
N VAL A 454 1.18 26.18 -8.63
CA VAL A 454 1.67 25.02 -9.35
C VAL A 454 0.55 24.02 -9.57
N LYS A 455 0.47 23.51 -10.79
CA LYS A 455 -0.29 22.30 -11.13
C LYS A 455 0.68 21.21 -11.57
N ILE A 456 0.69 20.07 -10.88
CA ILE A 456 1.43 18.88 -11.29
C ILE A 456 0.46 17.85 -11.87
N GLU A 457 0.90 17.11 -12.89
CA GLU A 457 0.17 16.02 -13.52
C GLU A 457 1.12 14.85 -13.79
N LEU A 458 0.68 13.64 -13.50
CA LEU A 458 1.34 12.41 -13.93
C LEU A 458 0.45 11.70 -14.94
N LYS A 459 1.00 11.38 -16.12
CA LYS A 459 0.24 10.83 -17.25
C LYS A 459 0.84 9.55 -17.79
N ARG A 460 0.00 8.73 -18.42
CA ARG A 460 0.41 7.57 -19.22
C ARG A 460 -0.43 7.52 -20.49
N LEU A 461 0.23 7.44 -21.65
CA LEU A 461 -0.43 7.40 -22.97
C LEU A 461 -1.45 8.55 -23.16
N GLY A 462 -1.12 9.75 -22.69
CA GLY A 462 -1.98 10.94 -22.77
C GLY A 462 -3.11 11.00 -21.73
N ARG A 463 -3.34 9.95 -20.94
CA ARG A 463 -4.33 9.96 -19.84
C ARG A 463 -3.69 10.45 -18.55
N VAL A 464 -4.33 11.40 -17.88
CA VAL A 464 -3.94 11.83 -16.52
C VAL A 464 -4.28 10.74 -15.52
N LEU A 465 -3.27 10.29 -14.78
CA LEU A 465 -3.40 9.30 -13.70
C LEU A 465 -3.65 9.99 -12.35
N ALA A 466 -2.98 11.11 -12.11
CA ALA A 466 -3.18 11.96 -10.95
C ALA A 466 -2.76 13.40 -11.28
N ASP A 467 -3.38 14.35 -10.58
CA ASP A 467 -3.01 15.75 -10.61
C ASP A 467 -3.18 16.38 -9.22
N ASN A 468 -2.46 17.48 -8.99
CA ASN A 468 -2.67 18.33 -7.82
C ASN A 468 -2.38 19.78 -8.18
N SER A 469 -3.19 20.71 -7.67
CA SER A 469 -3.00 22.15 -7.81
C SER A 469 -2.80 22.77 -6.44
N THR A 470 -1.63 23.32 -6.17
CA THR A 470 -1.29 23.90 -4.87
C THR A 470 -0.47 25.18 -5.03
N LYS A 471 -0.13 25.80 -3.91
CA LYS A 471 0.81 26.92 -3.83
C LYS A 471 2.00 26.52 -2.98
N PHE A 472 3.19 26.95 -3.37
CA PHE A 472 4.36 26.83 -2.51
C PHE A 472 5.10 28.15 -2.43
N PHE A 473 5.70 28.38 -1.26
CA PHE A 473 6.55 29.51 -0.99
C PHE A 473 8.00 29.13 -1.29
N SER A 474 8.64 29.89 -2.17
CA SER A 474 10.07 29.83 -2.42
C SER A 474 10.77 30.85 -1.54
N ASP A 475 11.84 30.46 -0.85
CA ASP A 475 12.66 31.35 0.00
C ASP A 475 13.77 32.10 -0.77
N GLY A 476 13.93 31.81 -2.06
CA GLY A 476 14.97 32.38 -2.92
C GLY A 476 16.27 31.57 -2.95
N SER A 477 16.33 30.45 -2.22
CA SER A 477 17.44 29.51 -2.25
C SER A 477 17.36 28.61 -3.49
N SER A 478 18.48 27.96 -3.81
CA SER A 478 18.55 26.95 -4.86
C SER A 478 17.94 25.59 -4.47
N ASN A 479 17.29 25.51 -3.31
CA ASN A 479 16.66 24.28 -2.86
C ASN A 479 15.44 23.94 -3.72
N THR A 480 15.06 22.67 -3.70
CA THR A 480 13.85 22.17 -4.34
C THR A 480 12.69 22.20 -3.36
N PHE A 481 11.49 22.42 -3.89
CA PHE A 481 10.25 22.48 -3.16
C PHE A 481 9.38 21.32 -3.59
N HIS A 482 9.00 20.49 -2.62
CA HIS A 482 8.26 19.27 -2.91
C HIS A 482 6.77 19.55 -3.04
N VAL A 483 6.19 19.04 -4.12
CA VAL A 483 4.76 19.06 -4.39
C VAL A 483 4.29 17.61 -4.53
N TYR A 484 3.30 17.23 -3.74
CA TYR A 484 2.83 15.85 -3.64
C TYR A 484 1.48 15.66 -4.33
N PHE A 485 1.23 14.44 -4.82
CA PHE A 485 -0.11 13.98 -5.17
C PHE A 485 -0.88 13.57 -3.90
N ASP A 486 -2.21 13.52 -3.99
CA ASP A 486 -3.05 13.09 -2.86
C ASP A 486 -2.78 11.63 -2.47
N ASN A 487 -2.49 10.79 -3.46
CA ASN A 487 -2.21 9.37 -3.27
C ASN A 487 -0.99 8.95 -4.10
N PRO A 488 -0.11 8.07 -3.60
CA PRO A 488 0.99 7.51 -4.39
C PRO A 488 0.48 6.76 -5.63
N ILE A 489 1.15 6.99 -6.77
CA ILE A 489 0.75 6.42 -8.06
C ILE A 489 1.71 5.30 -8.44
N GLN A 490 1.16 4.10 -8.66
CA GLN A 490 1.90 2.94 -9.11
C GLN A 490 2.46 3.14 -10.53
N ILE A 491 3.75 2.91 -10.68
CA ILE A 491 4.49 2.97 -11.94
C ILE A 491 4.92 1.55 -12.30
N GLU A 492 4.41 1.04 -13.41
CA GLU A 492 4.86 -0.25 -13.96
C GLU A 492 6.25 -0.16 -14.60
N PRO A 493 7.10 -1.20 -14.43
CA PRO A 493 8.38 -1.31 -15.12
C PRO A 493 8.27 -1.16 -16.63
N GLU A 494 9.34 -0.67 -17.25
CA GLU A 494 9.54 -0.63 -18.71
C GLU A 494 8.44 0.14 -19.48
N SER A 495 7.65 0.94 -18.77
CA SER A 495 6.59 1.78 -19.33
C SER A 495 6.95 3.24 -19.16
N PHE A 496 6.74 4.04 -20.20
CA PHE A 496 6.95 5.48 -20.13
C PHE A 496 5.74 6.21 -19.54
N TYR A 497 6.03 7.10 -18.60
CA TYR A 497 5.10 8.02 -17.96
C TYR A 497 5.57 9.45 -18.22
N THR A 498 4.63 10.39 -18.26
CA THR A 498 4.93 11.81 -18.44
C THR A 498 4.71 12.53 -17.10
N ALA A 499 5.76 13.11 -16.55
CA ALA A 499 5.69 14.05 -15.43
C ALA A 499 5.57 15.47 -15.99
N SER A 500 4.52 16.19 -15.60
CA SER A 500 4.26 17.55 -16.07
C SER A 500 4.00 18.49 -14.90
N ALA A 501 4.51 19.71 -15.00
CA ALA A 501 4.30 20.78 -14.05
C ALA A 501 4.02 22.09 -14.79
N VAL A 502 2.97 22.80 -14.39
CA VAL A 502 2.65 24.15 -14.85
C VAL A 502 2.81 25.08 -13.67
N LEU A 503 3.80 25.96 -13.74
CA LEU A 503 4.07 26.96 -12.71
C LEU A 503 3.71 28.36 -13.22
N ASP A 504 3.14 29.16 -12.35
CA ASP A 504 2.81 30.55 -12.61
C ASP A 504 3.25 31.45 -11.45
N GLY A 505 4.08 32.46 -11.77
CA GLY A 505 4.55 33.47 -10.83
C GLY A 505 5.42 34.55 -11.48
N GLY A 506 5.66 35.63 -10.73
CA GLY A 506 6.29 36.84 -11.27
C GLY A 506 7.81 36.75 -11.43
N GLU A 507 8.47 35.96 -10.57
CA GLU A 507 9.93 35.95 -10.47
C GLU A 507 10.60 34.88 -11.35
N LEU A 508 11.85 35.16 -11.73
CA LEU A 508 12.73 34.18 -12.36
C LEU A 508 12.99 33.01 -11.40
N SER A 509 13.22 31.83 -11.95
CA SER A 509 13.52 30.64 -11.17
C SER A 509 14.90 30.05 -11.46
N TYR A 510 15.38 29.23 -10.52
CA TYR A 510 16.46 28.29 -10.78
C TYR A 510 15.98 27.22 -11.78
N PHE A 511 16.92 26.64 -12.51
CA PHE A 511 16.67 25.46 -13.34
C PHE A 511 17.89 24.55 -13.34
N GLY A 512 17.68 23.27 -13.64
CA GLY A 512 18.72 22.27 -13.63
C GLY A 512 19.55 22.27 -14.91
N GLN A 513 20.81 21.89 -14.78
CA GLN A 513 21.76 21.70 -15.88
C GLN A 513 22.45 20.34 -15.73
N GLU A 514 23.17 19.95 -16.80
CA GLU A 514 23.94 18.69 -16.82
C GLU A 514 23.04 17.49 -16.50
N GLY A 515 21.86 17.49 -17.15
CA GLY A 515 20.85 16.48 -16.89
C GLY A 515 21.22 15.11 -17.44
N MET A 516 20.85 14.10 -16.68
CA MET A 516 21.22 12.70 -16.90
C MET A 516 20.09 11.96 -17.62
N SER A 517 20.41 11.22 -18.69
CA SER A 517 19.43 10.37 -19.38
C SER A 517 19.09 9.10 -18.61
N GLU A 518 19.96 8.69 -17.69
CA GLU A 518 19.79 7.54 -16.81
C GLU A 518 20.29 7.87 -15.41
N VAL A 519 19.52 7.50 -14.38
CA VAL A 519 19.86 7.74 -12.97
C VAL A 519 19.47 6.52 -12.15
N SER A 520 20.41 5.97 -11.38
CA SER A 520 20.13 4.88 -10.44
C SER A 520 20.03 5.41 -9.01
N VAL A 521 18.93 5.08 -8.33
CA VAL A 521 18.67 5.40 -6.92
C VAL A 521 18.45 4.09 -6.18
N GLY A 522 19.40 3.73 -5.31
CA GLY A 522 19.38 2.43 -4.65
C GLY A 522 19.40 1.30 -5.67
N THR A 523 18.30 0.54 -5.74
CA THR A 523 18.16 -0.58 -6.68
C THR A 523 17.24 -0.29 -7.88
N VAL A 524 16.77 0.96 -8.02
CA VAL A 524 15.86 1.39 -9.09
C VAL A 524 16.62 2.27 -10.09
N THR A 525 16.48 2.01 -11.37
CA THR A 525 17.05 2.79 -12.46
C THR A 525 15.96 3.53 -13.22
N PHE A 526 16.12 4.85 -13.32
CA PHE A 526 15.26 5.74 -14.08
C PHE A 526 15.89 6.06 -15.44
N GLN A 527 15.10 6.01 -16.50
CA GLN A 527 15.49 6.49 -17.83
C GLN A 527 14.62 7.68 -18.22
N PHE A 528 15.23 8.74 -18.76
CA PHE A 528 14.56 9.99 -19.08
C PHE A 528 14.57 10.29 -20.58
N GLN A 529 13.44 10.78 -21.08
CA GLN A 529 13.26 11.22 -22.46
C GLN A 529 12.52 12.56 -22.53
N CYS A 530 12.76 13.32 -23.59
CA CYS A 530 12.05 14.58 -23.80
C CYS A 530 10.55 14.32 -24.03
N SER A 531 9.71 15.14 -23.38
CA SER A 531 8.27 15.12 -23.60
C SER A 531 7.87 16.10 -24.70
N SER A 532 7.00 15.67 -25.61
CA SER A 532 6.39 16.56 -26.61
C SER A 532 5.40 17.56 -25.99
N GLU A 533 4.98 17.34 -24.73
CA GLU A 533 4.12 18.27 -23.98
C GLU A 533 4.90 19.43 -23.34
N SER A 534 6.23 19.39 -23.36
CA SER A 534 7.08 20.43 -22.77
C SER A 534 7.08 21.68 -23.66
N THR A 535 6.50 22.76 -23.16
CA THR A 535 6.37 24.06 -23.87
C THR A 535 7.21 25.17 -23.23
N ASN A 536 7.80 24.91 -22.07
CA ASN A 536 8.66 25.85 -21.35
C ASN A 536 10.15 25.51 -21.46
N GLY A 537 10.51 24.43 -22.16
CA GLY A 537 11.89 24.08 -22.51
C GLY A 537 12.52 22.98 -21.64
N THR A 538 11.78 22.40 -20.69
CA THR A 538 12.28 21.25 -19.93
C THR A 538 12.55 20.06 -20.85
N GLY A 539 13.73 19.48 -20.72
CA GLY A 539 14.14 18.27 -21.42
C GLY A 539 15.19 17.51 -20.61
N VAL A 540 15.84 16.52 -21.25
CA VAL A 540 16.81 15.66 -20.54
C VAL A 540 18.02 16.43 -20.04
N GLN A 541 18.55 17.38 -20.82
CA GLN A 541 19.81 18.07 -20.50
C GLN A 541 19.66 19.23 -19.50
N GLY A 542 18.45 19.76 -19.33
CA GLY A 542 18.20 20.89 -18.45
C GLY A 542 16.72 21.25 -18.36
N GLY A 543 16.36 21.92 -17.26
CA GLY A 543 15.02 22.46 -17.05
C GLY A 543 14.46 22.28 -15.64
N GLN A 544 13.15 22.13 -15.56
CA GLN A 544 12.38 21.96 -14.33
C GLN A 544 12.15 20.48 -14.01
N ILE A 545 11.46 20.28 -12.88
CA ILE A 545 11.24 18.98 -12.26
C ILE A 545 12.63 18.38 -11.93
N PRO A 546 13.47 18.96 -11.07
CA PRO A 546 14.74 18.36 -10.68
C PRO A 546 14.62 17.00 -10.02
N GLU A 547 13.46 16.68 -9.43
CA GLU A 547 13.31 15.52 -8.56
C GLU A 547 12.02 14.76 -8.84
N LEU A 548 12.13 13.43 -8.89
CA LEU A 548 10.99 12.52 -8.72
C LEU A 548 11.06 11.90 -7.34
N ILE A 549 9.99 12.06 -6.56
CA ILE A 549 9.90 11.52 -5.21
C ILE A 549 9.06 10.24 -5.28
N PHE A 550 9.55 9.14 -4.70
CA PHE A 550 8.89 7.85 -4.83
C PHE A 550 9.09 6.94 -3.61
N TYR A 551 8.22 5.94 -3.47
CA TYR A 551 8.45 4.74 -2.67
C TYR A 551 8.83 3.60 -3.60
N GLY A 552 9.81 2.79 -3.22
CA GLY A 552 10.31 1.69 -4.03
C GLY A 552 11.18 0.75 -3.21
N PRO A 553 11.63 -0.37 -3.81
CA PRO A 553 12.41 -1.38 -3.12
C PRO A 553 13.65 -0.75 -2.46
N SER A 554 13.76 -0.92 -1.14
CA SER A 554 14.89 -0.43 -0.35
C SER A 554 16.05 -1.43 -0.43
N PRO A 555 17.31 -0.97 -0.48
CA PRO A 555 18.47 -1.86 -0.44
C PRO A 555 18.61 -2.68 0.86
N ASP A 556 17.89 -2.30 1.93
CA ASP A 556 18.04 -2.87 3.28
C ASP A 556 17.04 -4.01 3.62
N GLU A 557 16.20 -4.47 2.69
CA GLU A 557 15.22 -5.56 2.94
C GLU A 557 15.64 -6.89 2.30
N HIS A 558 16.76 -7.48 2.73
CA HIS A 558 17.15 -8.86 2.43
C HIS A 558 17.34 -9.67 3.72
#